data_AF-A0A2E7S876-F1
#
_entry.id   AF-A0A2E7S876-F1
#
_cell.length_a   1.000
_cell.length_b   1.000
_cell.length_c   1.000
_cell.angle_alpha   90.00
_cell.angle_beta   90.00
_cell.angle_gamma   90.00
#
_symmetry.space_group_name_H-M   'P 1'
#
loop_
_entity.id
_entity.type
_entity.pdbx_description
1 polymer ?
#
loop_
_entity_poly.entity_id
_entity_poly.type
_entity_poly.pdbx_seq_one_letter_code
_entity_poly.pdbx_strand_id
1 'polypeptide(L)'
;MSAQPESTEQEVISTVNDYTIDGVEQHLSPLQYHYLTLLQRLISTKNSYQTDPELESWMMDAIKKSVYSSLRDCIEGNVGDVAKVMLQEDVQVN
;
A
#
# COMPACT_ATOMS: atom_id res chain seq x y z
N MET A 1 -10.28 44.48 31.94
CA MET A 1 -10.82 43.22 31.40
C MET A 1 -10.99 43.37 29.89
N SER A 2 -9.95 43.11 29.10
CA SER A 2 -10.11 42.93 27.65
C SER A 2 -9.02 41.95 27.21
N ALA A 3 -9.41 40.68 27.13
CA ALA A 3 -8.56 39.63 26.60
C ALA A 3 -8.50 39.79 25.07
N GLN A 4 -7.30 40.00 24.54
CA GLN A 4 -7.01 39.82 23.13
C GLN A 4 -7.05 38.30 22.85
N PRO A 5 -7.79 37.83 21.83
CA PRO A 5 -7.62 36.45 21.38
C PRO A 5 -6.29 36.40 20.61
N GLU A 6 -5.26 35.82 21.22
CA GLU A 6 -4.11 35.31 20.48
C GLU A 6 -4.62 34.15 19.62
N SER A 7 -4.89 34.44 18.34
CA SER A 7 -5.13 33.44 17.32
C SER A 7 -3.83 32.66 17.13
N THR A 8 -3.65 31.56 17.85
CA THR A 8 -2.68 30.52 17.49
C THR A 8 -3.25 29.74 16.31
N GLU A 9 -3.33 30.39 15.15
CA GLU A 9 -3.38 29.71 13.86
C GLU A 9 -1.96 29.21 13.59
N GLN A 10 -1.62 28.13 14.28
CA GLN A 10 -0.47 27.33 13.93
C GLN A 10 -0.77 26.78 12.54
N GLU A 11 -0.24 27.46 11.52
CA GLU A 11 -0.20 26.93 10.16
C GLU A 11 0.42 25.54 10.25
N VAL A 12 -0.44 24.53 10.22
CA VAL A 12 -0.02 23.16 9.93
C VAL A 12 0.49 23.27 8.51
N ILE A 13 1.81 23.43 8.38
CA ILE A 13 2.52 23.16 7.15
C ILE A 13 2.10 21.75 6.79
N SER A 14 1.09 21.65 5.94
CA SER A 14 0.74 20.43 5.24
C SER A 14 1.95 20.21 4.36
N THR A 15 2.92 19.46 4.86
CA THR A 15 3.85 18.77 3.99
C THR A 15 2.95 17.96 3.06
N VAL A 16 2.73 18.50 1.86
CA VAL A 16 2.15 17.79 0.74
C VAL A 16 3.18 16.72 0.42
N ASN A 17 3.17 15.66 1.22
CA ASN A 17 3.91 14.45 0.93
C ASN A 17 3.23 13.92 -0.32
N ASP A 18 3.88 14.05 -1.46
CA ASP A 18 3.41 13.44 -2.70
C ASP A 18 3.53 11.93 -2.51
N TYR A 19 2.43 11.31 -2.07
CA TYR A 19 2.32 9.87 -1.92
C TYR A 19 2.17 9.25 -3.31
N THR A 20 3.29 9.13 -4.00
CA THR A 20 3.37 8.58 -5.37
C THR A 20 4.02 7.21 -5.34
N ILE A 21 3.57 6.32 -6.21
CA ILE A 21 4.15 4.99 -6.44
C ILE A 21 4.50 4.93 -7.92
N ASP A 22 5.71 4.45 -8.25
CA ASP A 22 6.11 4.27 -9.64
C ASP A 22 5.10 3.40 -10.39
N GLY A 23 4.63 3.87 -11.55
CA GLY A 23 3.58 3.21 -12.34
C GLY A 23 2.15 3.54 -11.90
N VAL A 24 1.95 4.38 -10.89
CA VAL A 24 0.64 4.83 -10.42
C VAL A 24 0.48 6.33 -10.69
N GLU A 25 -0.28 6.69 -11.72
CA GLU A 25 -0.46 8.09 -12.16
C GLU A 25 -1.44 8.91 -11.31
N GLN A 26 -2.10 8.30 -10.33
CA GLN A 26 -3.08 8.97 -9.46
C GLN A 26 -2.44 9.51 -8.17
N HIS A 27 -2.91 10.68 -7.70
CA HIS A 27 -2.58 11.16 -6.35
C HIS A 27 -3.25 10.28 -5.30
N LEU A 28 -2.46 9.76 -4.36
CA LEU A 28 -2.94 8.86 -3.31
C LEU A 28 -3.12 9.61 -1.99
N SER A 29 -4.15 9.22 -1.25
CA SER A 29 -4.19 9.52 0.18
C SER A 29 -3.09 8.72 0.92
N PRO A 30 -2.65 9.15 2.12
CA PRO A 30 -1.69 8.40 2.91
C PRO A 30 -2.09 6.93 3.13
N LEU A 31 -3.40 6.69 3.31
CA LEU A 31 -3.94 5.35 3.54
C LEU A 31 -3.91 4.49 2.26
N GLN A 32 -4.27 5.08 1.12
CA GLN A 32 -4.21 4.40 -0.18
C GLN A 32 -2.77 4.04 -0.55
N TYR A 33 -1.82 4.96 -0.30
CA TYR A 33 -0.40 4.71 -0.47
C TYR A 33 0.09 3.58 0.43
N HIS A 34 -0.33 3.55 1.68
CA HIS A 34 -0.01 2.47 2.59
C HIS A 34 -0.49 1.11 2.08
N TYR A 35 -1.75 1.01 1.63
CA TYR A 35 -2.32 -0.23 1.11
C TYR A 35 -1.57 -0.75 -0.12
N LEU A 36 -1.31 0.11 -1.10
CA LEU A 36 -0.59 -0.27 -2.32
C LEU A 36 0.87 -0.65 -2.02
N THR A 37 1.56 0.11 -1.16
CA THR A 37 2.95 -0.21 -0.75
C THR A 37 3.02 -1.55 -0.02
N LEU A 38 2.06 -1.82 0.88
CA LEU A 38 1.99 -3.10 1.58
C LEU A 38 1.77 -4.26 0.61
N LEU A 39 0.84 -4.11 -0.34
CA LEU A 39 0.58 -5.12 -1.36
C LEU A 39 1.84 -5.40 -2.20
N GLN A 40 2.55 -4.37 -2.67
CA GLN A 40 3.78 -4.52 -3.45
C GLN A 40 4.87 -5.29 -2.67
N ARG A 41 5.02 -5.01 -1.37
CA ARG A 41 5.98 -5.71 -0.50
C ARG A 41 5.60 -7.17 -0.31
N LEU A 42 4.32 -7.48 -0.13
CA LEU A 42 3.84 -8.85 0.02
C LEU A 42 3.97 -9.67 -1.27
N ILE A 43 3.72 -9.06 -2.43
CA ILE A 43 3.98 -9.66 -3.74
C ILE A 43 5.48 -9.99 -3.87
N SER A 44 6.34 -9.02 -3.58
CA SER A 44 7.81 -9.22 -3.63
C SER A 44 8.25 -10.36 -2.70
N THR A 45 7.68 -10.41 -1.49
CA THR A 45 7.94 -11.47 -0.51
C THR A 45 7.48 -12.83 -1.03
N LYS A 46 6.28 -12.91 -1.62
CA LYS A 46 5.76 -14.14 -2.23
C LYS A 46 6.72 -14.65 -3.30
N ASN A 47 7.17 -13.77 -4.19
CA ASN A 47 8.05 -14.14 -5.30
C ASN A 47 9.42 -14.61 -4.82
N SER A 48 10.01 -13.93 -3.83
CA SER A 48 11.30 -14.37 -3.27
C SER A 48 11.24 -15.78 -2.67
N TYR A 49 10.08 -16.16 -2.14
CA TYR A 49 9.88 -17.46 -1.52
C TYR A 49 9.41 -18.55 -2.51
N GLN A 50 8.88 -18.20 -3.68
CA GLN A 50 8.46 -19.19 -4.68
C GLN A 50 9.63 -20.03 -5.21
N THR A 51 10.84 -19.47 -5.21
CA THR A 51 12.06 -20.15 -5.66
C THR A 51 12.80 -20.88 -4.54
N ASP A 52 12.32 -20.82 -3.30
CA ASP A 52 12.97 -21.43 -2.14
C ASP A 52 12.46 -22.88 -1.94
N PRO A 53 13.30 -23.91 -2.18
CA PRO A 53 12.91 -25.31 -2.04
C PRO A 53 12.72 -25.75 -0.58
N GLU A 54 13.26 -25.00 0.38
CA GLU A 54 13.18 -25.31 1.82
C GLU A 54 12.00 -24.60 2.49
N LEU A 55 11.20 -23.85 1.72
CA LEU A 55 10.08 -23.11 2.26
C LEU A 55 8.96 -24.05 2.70
N GLU A 56 8.65 -23.98 3.99
CA GLU A 56 7.51 -24.69 4.56
C GLU A 56 6.18 -24.22 3.93
N SER A 57 5.34 -25.19 3.54
CA SER A 57 4.06 -24.93 2.85
C SER A 57 3.14 -23.94 3.59
N TRP A 58 3.10 -23.99 4.92
CA TRP A 58 2.27 -23.10 5.74
C TRP A 58 2.70 -21.63 5.63
N MET A 59 3.98 -21.35 5.37
CA MET A 59 4.50 -19.99 5.20
C MET A 59 3.98 -19.38 3.89
N MET A 60 4.06 -20.15 2.80
CA MET A 60 3.51 -19.73 1.51
C MET A 60 2.00 -19.49 1.60
N ASP A 61 1.27 -20.32 2.34
CA ASP A 61 -0.17 -20.13 2.57
C ASP A 61 -0.47 -18.88 3.40
N ALA A 62 0.36 -18.57 4.40
CA ALA A 62 0.24 -17.33 5.16
C ALA A 62 0.46 -16.10 4.26
N ILE A 63 1.49 -16.12 3.42
CA ILE A 63 1.79 -15.03 2.49
C ILE A 63 0.65 -14.82 1.50
N LYS A 64 0.10 -15.89 0.90
CA LYS A 64 -1.05 -15.80 -0.01
C LYS A 64 -2.27 -15.17 0.67
N LYS A 65 -2.55 -15.54 1.93
CA LYS A 65 -3.64 -14.93 2.71
C LYS A 65 -3.38 -13.46 2.98
N SER A 66 -2.15 -13.08 3.31
CA SER A 66 -1.77 -11.68 3.51
C SER A 66 -1.95 -10.86 2.23
N VAL A 67 -1.49 -11.37 1.07
CA VAL A 67 -1.70 -10.72 -0.24
C VAL A 67 -3.19 -10.51 -0.51
N TYR A 68 -4.02 -11.53 -0.29
CA TYR A 68 -5.46 -11.41 -0.49
C TYR A 68 -6.11 -10.40 0.47
N SER A 69 -5.70 -10.39 1.75
CA SER A 69 -6.19 -9.40 2.72
C SER A 69 -5.84 -7.98 2.29
N SER A 70 -4.58 -7.73 1.91
CA SER A 70 -4.16 -6.39 1.46
C SER A 70 -4.84 -5.97 0.15
N LEU A 71 -5.16 -6.91 -0.74
CA LEU A 71 -5.97 -6.62 -1.92
C LEU A 71 -7.39 -6.16 -1.52
N ARG A 72 -7.99 -6.75 -0.49
CA ARG A 72 -9.29 -6.31 0.03
C ARG A 72 -9.21 -4.88 0.58
N ASP A 73 -8.16 -4.57 1.34
CA ASP A 73 -7.92 -3.21 1.84
C ASP A 73 -7.77 -2.20 0.69
N CYS A 74 -7.06 -2.57 -0.38
CA CYS A 74 -6.96 -1.73 -1.59
C CYS A 74 -8.31 -1.48 -2.26
N ILE A 75 -9.19 -2.50 -2.33
CA ILE A 75 -10.54 -2.37 -2.88
C ILE A 75 -11.38 -1.42 -2.03
N GLU A 76 -11.34 -1.58 -0.70
CA GLU A 76 -12.05 -0.71 0.24
C GLU A 76 -11.50 0.73 0.21
N GLY A 77 -10.20 0.89 -0.01
CA GLY A 77 -9.53 2.18 -0.21
C GLY A 77 -9.75 2.82 -1.58
N ASN A 78 -10.60 2.26 -2.45
CA ASN A 78 -10.87 2.76 -3.81
C ASN A 78 -9.63 2.80 -4.72
N VAL A 79 -8.67 1.90 -4.50
CA VAL A 79 -7.47 1.71 -5.33
C VAL A 79 -7.34 0.26 -5.81
N GLY A 80 -8.47 -0.46 -5.81
CA GLY A 80 -8.53 -1.88 -6.16
C GLY A 80 -8.16 -2.18 -7.61
N ASP A 81 -8.43 -1.28 -8.55
CA ASP A 81 -8.09 -1.51 -9.96
C ASP A 81 -6.58 -1.41 -10.19
N VAL A 82 -5.91 -0.43 -9.57
CA VAL A 82 -4.44 -0.34 -9.54
C VAL A 82 -3.83 -1.59 -8.91
N ALA A 83 -4.38 -2.03 -7.77
CA ALA A 83 -3.92 -3.24 -7.08
C ALA A 83 -4.07 -4.52 -7.90
N LYS A 84 -5.14 -4.65 -8.70
CA LYS A 84 -5.33 -5.80 -9.60
C LYS A 84 -4.31 -5.80 -10.73
N VAL A 85 -3.97 -4.64 -11.28
CA VAL A 85 -2.93 -4.52 -12.32
C VAL A 85 -1.58 -4.98 -11.76
N MET A 86 -1.20 -4.53 -10.55
CA MET A 86 0.03 -4.98 -9.88
C MET A 86 0.10 -6.51 -9.73
N LEU A 87 -1.02 -7.17 -9.43
CA LEU A 87 -1.10 -8.63 -9.33
C LEU A 87 -1.09 -9.34 -10.70
N GLN A 88 -1.61 -8.70 -11.75
CA GLN A 88 -1.60 -9.27 -13.10
C GLN A 88 -0.19 -9.22 -13.70
N GLU A 89 0.53 -8.12 -13.52
CA GLU A 89 1.93 -7.99 -13.93
C GLU A 89 2.79 -9.05 -13.25
N ASP A 90 2.56 -9.29 -11.95
CA ASP A 90 3.23 -10.35 -11.21
C ASP A 90 3.02 -11.77 -11.78
N VAL A 91 1.81 -12.07 -12.26
CA VAL A 91 1.49 -13.36 -12.89
C VAL A 91 2.11 -13.48 -14.29
N GLN A 92 2.40 -12.37 -14.97
CA GLN A 92 3.02 -12.39 -16.30
C GLN A 92 4.55 -12.45 -16.26
N VAL A 93 5.17 -11.99 -15.17
CA VAL A 93 6.63 -11.95 -15.01
C VAL A 93 7.20 -13.28 -14.50
N ASN A 94 6.38 -14.12 -13.84
CA ASN A 94 6.73 -15.45 -13.33
C ASN A 94 6.21 -16.57 -14.24
#